data_AF-A0AAW5MVR2-F1
#
_entry.id   AF-A0AAW5MVR2-F1
#
_cell.length_a   1.000
_cell.length_b   1.000
_cell.length_c   1.000
_cell.angle_alpha   90.00
_cell.angle_beta   90.00
_cell.angle_gamma   90.00
#
_symmetry.space_group_name_H-M   'P 1'
#
loop_
_entity.id
_entity.type
_entity.pdbx_description
1 polymer ?
#
loop_
_entity_poly.entity_id
_entity_poly.type
_entity_poly.pdbx_seq_one_letter_code
_entity_poly.pdbx_strand_id
1 'polypeptide(L)' 'QAFKDINANGVIKGDIRVGVEYDDACDPKQAVAVANKIVNDGIKYVIGHLCSSSTKPASHIYDDEGILMISPGATNPDL' A
#
# COMPACT_ATOMS: atom_id res chain seq x y z
N GLN A 1 -13.30 -8.05 -8.48
CA GLN A 1 -11.93 -7.54 -8.23
C GLN A 1 -12.03 -6.03 -8.32
N ALA A 2 -11.80 -5.29 -7.23
CA ALA A 2 -12.19 -3.87 -7.15
C ALA A 2 -11.75 -3.02 -8.36
N PHE A 3 -10.49 -3.13 -8.81
CA PHE A 3 -10.05 -2.37 -10.00
C PHE A 3 -10.75 -2.76 -11.29
N LYS A 4 -11.03 -4.06 -11.52
CA LYS A 4 -11.78 -4.51 -12.70
C LYS A 4 -13.20 -3.96 -12.66
N ASP A 5 -13.83 -4.02 -11.50
CA ASP A 5 -15.22 -3.59 -11.30
C ASP A 5 -15.34 -2.06 -11.44
N ILE A 6 -14.38 -1.30 -10.90
CA ILE A 6 -14.29 0.16 -11.07
C ILE A 6 -14.11 0.51 -12.55
N ASN A 7 -13.11 -0.07 -13.21
CA ASN A 7 -12.78 0.28 -14.59
C ASN A 7 -13.92 -0.09 -15.57
N ALA A 8 -14.69 -1.15 -15.28
CA ALA A 8 -15.84 -1.55 -16.09
C ALA A 8 -17.06 -0.62 -15.93
N ASN A 9 -17.23 0.02 -14.77
CA ASN A 9 -18.37 0.91 -14.47
C ASN A 9 -18.07 2.39 -14.75
N GLY A 10 -16.92 2.70 -15.35
CA GLY A 10 -16.48 4.05 -15.67
C GLY A 10 -15.11 4.35 -15.07
N VAL A 11 -14.19 4.79 -15.91
CA VAL A 11 -12.86 5.23 -15.49
C VAL A 11 -12.94 6.46 -14.57
N ILE A 12 -12.21 6.45 -13.46
CA ILE A 12 -12.20 7.59 -12.52
C ILE A 12 -11.40 8.72 -13.15
N LYS A 13 -12.08 9.82 -13.51
CA LYS A 13 -11.50 11.00 -14.17
C LYS A 13 -10.82 10.68 -15.53
N GLY A 14 -11.25 9.63 -16.21
CA GLY A 14 -10.66 9.23 -17.50
C GLY A 14 -9.51 8.22 -17.40
N ASP A 15 -9.00 7.94 -16.20
CA ASP A 15 -7.84 7.05 -16.01
C ASP A 15 -8.26 5.63 -15.60
N ILE A 16 -7.60 4.63 -16.22
CA ILE A 16 -7.67 3.23 -15.81
C ILE A 16 -6.83 3.05 -14.53
N ARG A 17 -7.42 2.42 -13.51
CA ARG A 17 -6.71 2.08 -12.28
C ARG A 17 -6.06 0.71 -12.41
N VAL A 18 -4.77 0.63 -12.10
CA VAL A 18 -3.99 -0.61 -12.07
C VAL A 18 -3.50 -0.82 -10.65
N GLY A 19 -3.81 -1.98 -10.07
CA GLY A 19 -3.22 -2.42 -8.81
C GLY A 19 -1.93 -3.16 -9.07
N VAL A 20 -0.90 -2.88 -8.28
CA VAL A 20 0.32 -3.68 -8.20
C VAL A 20 0.33 -4.34 -6.84
N GLU A 21 0.54 -5.66 -6.83
CA GLU A 21 0.50 -6.46 -5.62
C GLU A 21 1.92 -6.79 -5.16
N TYR A 22 2.14 -6.70 -3.85
CA TYR A 22 3.40 -7.06 -3.20
C TYR A 22 3.08 -7.93 -1.99
N ASP A 23 3.95 -8.89 -1.72
CA ASP A 23 3.86 -9.75 -0.55
C ASP A 23 4.98 -9.37 0.43
N ASP A 24 4.60 -8.93 1.62
CA ASP A 24 5.52 -8.64 2.72
C ASP A 24 5.68 -9.83 3.68
N ALA A 25 4.99 -10.95 3.41
CA ALA A 25 4.94 -12.16 4.22
C ALA A 25 4.60 -11.94 5.70
N CYS A 26 3.93 -10.84 6.05
CA CYS A 26 3.72 -10.42 7.45
C CYS A 26 5.03 -10.28 8.25
N ASP A 27 6.17 -10.13 7.57
CA ASP A 27 7.50 -9.98 8.17
C ASP A 27 7.94 -8.50 8.17
N PRO A 28 8.35 -7.94 9.32
CA PRO A 28 8.74 -6.53 9.41
C PRO A 28 9.91 -6.13 8.50
N LYS A 29 10.90 -7.02 8.29
CA LYS A 29 12.07 -6.70 7.45
C LYS A 29 11.69 -6.71 5.99
N GLN A 30 10.89 -7.68 5.57
CA GLN A 30 10.38 -7.76 4.21
C GLN A 30 9.43 -6.60 3.91
N ALA A 31 8.60 -6.18 4.88
CA ALA A 31 7.74 -5.00 4.75
C ALA A 31 8.53 -3.73 4.45
N VAL A 32 9.67 -3.51 5.11
CA VAL A 32 10.60 -2.40 4.80
C VAL A 32 11.13 -2.50 3.38
N ALA A 33 11.55 -3.68 2.93
CA ALA A 33 12.05 -3.88 1.57
C ALA A 33 10.95 -3.63 0.51
N VAL A 34 9.73 -4.10 0.78
CA VAL A 34 8.54 -3.88 -0.06
C VAL A 34 8.19 -2.40 -0.13
N ALA A 35 8.18 -1.69 1.01
CA ALA A 35 7.87 -0.26 1.04
C ALA A 35 8.86 0.55 0.19
N ASN A 36 10.17 0.29 0.33
CA ASN A 36 11.19 0.91 -0.51
C ASN A 36 10.99 0.56 -1.99
N LYS A 37 10.61 -0.67 -2.31
CA LYS A 37 10.31 -1.07 -3.69
C LYS A 37 9.11 -0.28 -4.25
N ILE A 38 8.04 -0.14 -3.48
CA ILE A 38 6.84 0.62 -3.85
C ILE A 38 7.18 2.09 -4.16
N VAL A 39 8.01 2.72 -3.32
CA VAL A 39 8.54 4.07 -3.54
C VAL A 39 9.28 4.14 -4.88
N ASN A 40 10.22 3.21 -5.11
CA ASN A 40 11.02 3.14 -6.33
C ASN A 40 10.19 2.87 -7.59
N ASP A 41 9.09 2.11 -7.46
CA ASP A 41 8.15 1.84 -8.55
C ASP A 41 7.26 3.07 -8.85
N GLY A 42 7.41 4.18 -8.10
CA GLY A 42 6.72 5.45 -8.33
C GLY A 42 5.25 5.46 -7.89
N ILE A 43 4.82 4.48 -7.10
CA ILE A 43 3.45 4.36 -6.60
C ILE A 43 3.16 5.48 -5.59
N LYS A 44 1.97 6.10 -5.70
CA LYS A 44 1.58 7.25 -4.87
C LYS A 44 0.52 6.95 -3.81
N TYR A 45 -0.09 5.77 -3.88
CA TYR A 45 -1.14 5.35 -2.96
C TYR A 45 -0.95 3.88 -2.62
N VAL A 46 -0.98 3.56 -1.34
CA VAL A 46 -0.81 2.20 -0.82
C VAL A 46 -2.06 1.78 -0.06
N ILE A 47 -2.56 0.58 -0.37
CA ILE A 47 -3.56 -0.11 0.45
C ILE A 47 -2.86 -1.32 1.07
N GLY A 48 -2.67 -1.30 2.38
CA GLY A 48 -1.77 -2.19 3.11
C GLY A 48 -1.06 -1.39 4.20
N HIS A 49 -0.17 -1.96 5.00
CA HIS A 49 0.08 -3.38 5.20
C HIS A 49 -1.03 -3.98 6.08
N LEU A 50 -1.18 -5.30 6.08
CA LEU A 50 -2.22 -5.97 6.87
C LEU A 50 -1.78 -6.17 8.33
N CYS A 51 -0.57 -6.68 8.52
CA CYS A 51 -0.05 -6.96 9.85
C CYS A 51 0.45 -5.67 10.53
N SER A 52 0.08 -5.43 11.78
CA SER A 52 0.54 -4.24 12.53
C SER A 52 2.08 -4.18 12.65
N SER A 53 2.72 -5.34 12.77
CA SER A 53 4.18 -5.50 12.81
C SER A 53 4.87 -5.05 11.50
N SER A 54 4.22 -5.25 10.36
CA SER A 54 4.68 -4.76 9.05
C SER A 54 4.33 -3.30 8.82
N THR A 55 3.11 -2.91 9.22
CA THR A 55 2.56 -1.57 9.01
C THR A 55 3.43 -0.51 9.67
N LYS A 56 3.85 -0.74 10.92
CA LYS A 56 4.58 0.24 11.72
C LYS A 56 5.91 0.68 11.08
N PRO A 57 6.82 -0.21 10.66
CA PRO A 57 8.04 0.22 9.99
C PRO A 57 7.81 0.72 8.55
N ALA A 58 6.81 0.20 7.84
CA ALA A 58 6.54 0.61 6.46
C ALA A 58 5.88 2.01 6.37
N SER A 59 5.00 2.35 7.31
CA SER A 59 4.29 3.64 7.31
C SER A 59 5.23 4.82 7.41
N HIS A 60 6.32 4.72 8.18
CA HIS A 60 7.34 5.75 8.27
C HIS A 60 7.99 6.05 6.91
N ILE A 61 8.29 5.02 6.11
CA ILE A 61 8.89 5.20 4.78
C ILE A 61 7.91 5.92 3.85
N TYR A 62 6.62 5.56 3.90
CA TYR A 62 5.62 6.23 3.09
C TYR A 62 5.40 7.67 3.52
N ASP A 63 5.41 7.96 4.82
CA ASP A 63 5.27 9.33 5.36
C ASP A 63 6.43 10.23 4.91
N ASP A 64 7.67 9.75 5.02
CA ASP A 64 8.88 10.46 4.57
C ASP A 64 8.84 10.77 3.06
N GLU A 65 8.25 9.88 2.25
CA GLU A 65 8.15 10.00 0.80
C GLU A 65 6.84 10.67 0.32
N GLY A 66 5.97 11.10 1.25
CA GLY A 66 4.70 11.74 0.95
C GLY A 66 3.68 10.83 0.24
N ILE A 67 3.73 9.53 0.50
CA ILE A 67 2.82 8.51 -0.04
C ILE A 67 1.69 8.26 0.95
N LEU A 68 0.44 8.42 0.48
CA LEU A 68 -0.73 8.11 1.30
C LEU A 68 -0.90 6.59 1.41
N MET A 69 -0.98 6.12 2.66
CA MET A 69 -1.21 4.73 3.01
C MET A 69 -2.54 4.56 3.73
N ILE A 70 -3.29 3.50 3.39
CA ILE A 70 -4.50 3.07 4.09
C ILE A 70 -4.34 1.61 4.49
N SER A 71 -4.23 1.33 5.80
CA SER A 71 -4.20 -0.05 6.29
C SER A 71 -5.61 -0.61 6.44
N PRO A 72 -5.91 -1.80 5.90
CA PRO A 72 -7.22 -2.44 6.04
C PRO A 72 -7.35 -3.34 7.28
N GLY A 73 -6.29 -3.56 8.06
CA GLY A 73 -6.35 -4.53 9.16
C GLY A 73 -5.32 -4.38 10.29
N ALA A 74 -4.41 -3.40 10.22
CA ALA A 74 -3.53 -3.11 11.34
C ALA A 74 -4.29 -2.37 12.45
N THR A 75 -4.39 -3.00 13.62
CA THR A 75 -5.21 -2.53 14.76
C THR A 75 -4.39 -2.19 15.99
N ASN A 76 -3.06 -2.14 15.87
CA ASN A 76 -2.22 -1.76 17.00
C ASN A 76 -2.48 -0.28 17.37
N PRO A 77 -2.77 0.04 18.64
CA PRO A 77 -3.11 1.41 19.07
C PRO A 77 -1.96 2.41 18.96
N ASP A 78 -0.71 1.94 18.85
CA ASP A 78 0.48 2.78 18.76
C ASP A 78 0.91 3.06 17.29
N LEU A 79 0.00 2.89 16.34
CA LEU A 79 0.20 3.21 14.91
C LEU A 79 -0.21 4.64 14.58
#